data_AF-W9YGH5-F1
#
_entry.id   AF-W9YGH5-F1
#
_cell.length_a   1.000
_cell.length_b   1.000
_cell.length_c   1.000
_cell.angle_alpha   90.00
_cell.angle_beta   90.00
_cell.angle_gamma   90.00
#
_symmetry.space_group_name_H-M   'P 1'
#
loop_
_entity.id
_entity.type
_entity.pdbx_description
1 polymer ?
#
loop_
_entity_poly.entity_id
_entity_poly.type
_entity_poly.pdbx_seq_one_letter_code
_entity_poly.pdbx_strand_id
1 'polypeptide(L)'
;MTGVSHLRWILVVEKEATFKALVERGFHQHPVVGPGLLVTAKGYPDLATRYFLRFLLDNAHTPIQIFGLFDWDPDGIMILKCYLYGSKNLAQEHCSIVPEMRWIGVKAEDITTLGHAHGELLPLSMRDRAIAASMLASEEWRNDTGEMLPGLQEGIADLQRMLMLGRKAEIQILGYGDDGIEPWLVKKLRNGLEHRGL
;
A
#
# COMPACT_ATOMS: atom_id res chain seq x y z
N MET A 1 -5.39 11.75 -25.43
CA MET A 1 -6.23 11.28 -24.31
C MET A 1 -6.09 12.29 -23.17
N THR A 2 -7.07 13.18 -23.01
CA THR A 2 -7.03 14.34 -22.09
C THR A 2 -7.52 14.03 -20.67
N GLY A 3 -7.91 12.78 -20.38
CA GLY A 3 -8.60 12.42 -19.14
C GLY A 3 -7.70 12.22 -17.90
N VAL A 4 -6.38 12.15 -18.04
CA VAL A 4 -5.46 11.81 -16.93
C VAL A 4 -4.60 13.01 -16.50
N SER A 5 -4.61 14.10 -17.28
CA SER A 5 -3.72 15.26 -17.11
C SER A 5 -3.90 16.05 -15.82
N HIS A 6 -4.99 15.82 -15.09
CA HIS A 6 -5.33 16.53 -13.86
C HIS A 6 -5.13 15.66 -12.60
N LEU A 7 -4.78 14.38 -12.73
CA LEU A 7 -4.61 13.50 -11.57
C LEU A 7 -3.33 13.86 -10.81
N ARG A 8 -3.45 14.08 -9.50
CA ARG A 8 -2.31 14.32 -8.61
C ARG A 8 -1.79 13.04 -7.97
N TRP A 9 -2.69 12.10 -7.71
CA TRP A 9 -2.38 10.86 -7.03
C TRP A 9 -3.26 9.70 -7.46
N ILE A 10 -2.75 8.48 -7.29
CA ILE A 10 -3.48 7.23 -7.37
C ILE A 10 -3.38 6.56 -6.00
N LEU A 11 -4.50 6.10 -5.46
CA LEU A 11 -4.54 5.30 -4.24
C LEU A 11 -5.11 3.92 -4.58
N VAL A 12 -4.27 2.91 -4.43
CA VAL A 12 -4.62 1.50 -4.55
C VAL A 12 -5.01 0.98 -3.17
N VAL A 13 -6.24 0.50 -3.04
CA VAL A 13 -6.82 0.00 -1.78
C VAL A 13 -7.05 -1.50 -1.86
N GLU A 14 -6.49 -2.24 -0.91
CA GLU A 14 -6.63 -3.69 -0.84
C GLU A 14 -8.09 -4.14 -0.71
N LYS A 15 -8.78 -3.61 0.31
CA LYS A 15 -10.12 -4.07 0.74
C LYS A 15 -11.21 -3.36 -0.06
N GLU A 16 -12.11 -4.16 -0.65
CA GLU A 16 -13.26 -3.64 -1.40
C GLU A 16 -14.18 -2.77 -0.54
N ALA A 17 -14.40 -3.13 0.72
CA ALA A 17 -15.25 -2.36 1.63
C ALA A 17 -14.70 -0.94 1.88
N THR A 18 -13.40 -0.83 2.16
CA THR A 18 -12.71 0.46 2.33
C THR A 18 -12.75 1.28 1.03
N PHE A 19 -12.49 0.63 -0.11
CA PHE A 19 -12.59 1.28 -1.42
C PHE A 19 -13.99 1.88 -1.67
N LYS A 20 -15.04 1.09 -1.45
CA LYS A 20 -16.44 1.54 -1.63
C LYS A 20 -16.76 2.73 -0.73
N ALA A 21 -16.38 2.67 0.54
CA ALA A 21 -16.59 3.77 1.48
C ALA A 21 -15.92 5.08 1.01
N LEU A 22 -14.69 5.01 0.49
CA LEU A 22 -13.98 6.19 -0.05
C LEU A 22 -14.62 6.74 -1.33
N VAL A 23 -15.14 5.86 -2.20
CA VAL A 23 -15.85 6.26 -3.42
C VAL A 23 -17.16 6.94 -3.07
N GLU A 24 -17.96 6.38 -2.16
CA GLU A 24 -19.24 6.92 -1.70
C GLU A 24 -19.09 8.32 -1.10
N ARG A 25 -17.99 8.58 -0.41
CA ARG A 25 -17.67 9.90 0.17
C ARG A 25 -17.01 10.86 -0.80
N GLY A 26 -16.75 10.44 -2.05
CA GLY A 26 -16.15 11.30 -3.07
C GLY A 26 -14.69 11.66 -2.79
N PHE A 27 -13.95 10.83 -2.05
CA PHE A 27 -12.58 11.13 -1.60
C PHE A 27 -11.60 11.45 -2.75
N HIS A 28 -11.83 10.87 -3.92
CA HIS A 28 -11.08 11.15 -5.16
C HIS A 28 -11.15 12.62 -5.64
N GLN A 29 -12.07 13.43 -5.10
CA GLN A 29 -12.22 14.86 -5.37
C GLN A 29 -11.92 15.74 -4.15
N HIS A 30 -11.30 15.17 -3.11
CA HIS A 30 -11.15 15.85 -1.83
C HIS A 30 -10.35 17.17 -1.96
N PRO A 31 -10.85 18.30 -1.44
CA PRO A 31 -10.32 19.63 -1.73
C PRO A 31 -8.87 19.84 -1.27
N VAL A 32 -8.44 19.15 -0.21
CA VAL A 32 -7.08 19.28 0.35
C VAL A 32 -6.02 18.55 -0.50
N VAL A 33 -6.29 17.32 -0.91
CA VAL A 33 -5.33 16.50 -1.67
C VAL A 33 -5.52 16.65 -3.19
N GLY A 34 -6.63 17.27 -3.60
CA GLY A 34 -6.99 17.50 -5.00
C GLY A 34 -7.44 16.22 -5.71
N PRO A 35 -7.67 16.30 -7.03
CA PRO A 35 -8.16 15.20 -7.83
C PRO A 35 -7.19 14.01 -7.82
N GLY A 36 -7.73 12.82 -7.56
CA GLY A 36 -7.01 11.56 -7.60
C GLY A 36 -7.85 10.42 -8.17
N LEU A 37 -7.24 9.25 -8.22
CA LEU A 37 -7.88 8.02 -8.69
C LEU A 37 -7.82 6.95 -7.61
N LEU A 38 -8.98 6.38 -7.30
CA LEU A 38 -9.08 5.22 -6.42
C LEU A 38 -9.08 3.95 -7.28
N VAL A 39 -8.27 2.97 -6.90
CA VAL A 39 -8.19 1.65 -7.55
C VAL A 39 -8.26 0.56 -6.50
N THR A 40 -8.90 -0.57 -6.81
CA THR A 40 -8.85 -1.76 -5.96
C THR A 40 -8.69 -3.01 -6.81
N ALA A 41 -7.86 -3.94 -6.34
CA ALA A 41 -7.75 -5.29 -6.89
C ALA A 41 -8.48 -6.35 -6.03
N LYS A 42 -9.14 -5.93 -4.94
CA LYS A 42 -9.79 -6.82 -3.97
C LYS A 42 -8.82 -7.87 -3.36
N GLY A 43 -7.60 -7.45 -3.06
CA GLY A 43 -6.49 -8.30 -2.60
C GLY A 43 -5.30 -8.23 -3.54
N TYR A 44 -4.74 -9.39 -3.91
CA TYR A 44 -3.61 -9.48 -4.83
C TYR A 44 -3.96 -8.95 -6.23
N PRO A 45 -3.10 -8.11 -6.84
CA PRO A 45 -3.38 -7.57 -8.15
C PRO A 45 -3.28 -8.61 -9.26
N ASP A 46 -4.28 -8.62 -10.14
CA ASP A 46 -4.17 -9.26 -11.44
C ASP A 46 -3.25 -8.47 -12.39
N LEU A 47 -2.88 -9.11 -13.51
CA LEU A 47 -2.05 -8.48 -14.53
C LEU A 47 -2.73 -7.26 -15.15
N ALA A 48 -4.04 -7.32 -15.37
CA ALA A 48 -4.78 -6.24 -16.03
C ALA A 48 -4.75 -4.94 -15.19
N THR A 49 -4.93 -5.05 -13.88
CA THR A 49 -4.84 -3.94 -12.93
C THR A 49 -3.45 -3.33 -12.94
N ARG A 50 -2.41 -4.17 -12.95
CA ARG A 50 -1.02 -3.71 -13.01
C ARG A 50 -0.68 -3.01 -14.33
N TYR A 51 -1.09 -3.58 -15.46
CA TYR A 51 -0.95 -2.93 -16.77
C TYR A 51 -1.69 -1.60 -16.84
N PHE A 52 -2.91 -1.54 -16.27
CA PHE A 52 -3.67 -0.29 -16.20
C PHE A 52 -2.92 0.78 -15.41
N LEU A 53 -2.40 0.46 -14.23
CA LEU A 53 -1.62 1.40 -13.42
C LEU A 53 -0.35 1.85 -14.15
N ARG A 54 0.42 0.91 -14.73
CA ARG A 54 1.62 1.22 -15.51
C ARG A 54 1.30 2.13 -16.70
N PHE A 55 0.25 1.80 -17.45
CA PHE A 55 -0.23 2.61 -18.57
C PHE A 55 -0.57 4.04 -18.14
N LEU A 56 -1.27 4.23 -17.02
CA LEU A 56 -1.58 5.56 -16.51
C LEU A 56 -0.32 6.35 -16.17
N LEU A 57 0.65 5.72 -15.51
CA LEU A 57 1.90 6.37 -15.12
C LEU A 57 2.77 6.74 -16.34
N ASP A 58 2.87 5.86 -17.34
CA ASP A 58 3.64 6.11 -18.57
C ASP A 58 3.06 7.21 -19.46
N ASN A 59 1.72 7.37 -19.42
CA ASN A 59 1.01 8.32 -20.28
C ASN A 59 0.64 9.62 -19.55
N ALA A 60 1.07 9.80 -18.31
CA ALA A 60 0.83 11.02 -17.56
C ALA A 60 1.77 12.14 -18.02
N HIS A 61 1.21 13.32 -18.30
CA HIS A 61 2.01 14.50 -18.66
C HIS A 61 2.83 15.06 -17.49
N THR A 62 2.37 14.80 -16.26
CA THR A 62 3.05 15.19 -15.02
C THR A 62 3.22 13.95 -14.13
N PRO A 63 4.30 13.85 -13.34
CA PRO A 63 4.49 12.71 -12.44
C PRO A 63 3.32 12.55 -11.46
N ILE A 64 2.61 11.43 -11.55
CA ILE A 64 1.51 11.08 -10.63
C ILE A 64 2.10 10.30 -9.45
N GLN A 65 1.72 10.66 -8.23
CA GLN A 65 2.12 9.90 -7.04
C GLN A 65 1.19 8.70 -6.86
N ILE A 66 1.74 7.50 -6.73
CA ILE A 66 0.95 6.29 -6.50
C ILE A 66 1.20 5.72 -5.10
N PHE A 67 0.12 5.42 -4.40
CA PHE A 67 0.13 4.95 -3.03
C PHE A 67 -0.63 3.64 -2.89
N GLY A 68 -0.13 2.75 -2.03
CA GLY A 68 -0.79 1.50 -1.65
C GLY A 68 -1.26 1.56 -0.20
N LEU A 69 -2.54 1.22 0.03
CA LEU A 69 -3.17 1.03 1.33
C LEU A 69 -3.50 -0.45 1.49
N PHE A 70 -2.67 -1.14 2.27
CA PHE A 70 -2.69 -2.59 2.50
C PHE A 70 -2.79 -2.88 4.00
N ASP A 71 -3.27 -4.07 4.36
CA ASP A 71 -3.33 -4.50 5.76
C ASP A 71 -1.91 -4.55 6.37
N TRP A 72 -1.82 -4.33 7.69
CA TRP A 72 -0.57 -4.50 8.44
C TRP A 72 -0.40 -5.96 8.82
N ASP A 73 -0.16 -6.80 7.80
CA ASP A 73 0.11 -8.22 7.94
C ASP A 73 1.09 -8.74 6.85
N PRO A 74 1.53 -10.02 6.91
CA PRO A 74 2.45 -10.57 5.92
C PRO A 74 1.88 -10.61 4.49
N ASP A 75 0.57 -10.81 4.33
CA ASP A 75 -0.08 -10.84 3.02
C ASP A 75 -0.13 -9.43 2.40
N GLY A 76 -0.38 -8.38 3.18
CA GLY A 76 -0.31 -6.99 2.72
C GLY A 76 1.07 -6.61 2.16
N ILE A 77 2.15 -7.11 2.79
CA ILE A 77 3.52 -6.90 2.30
C ILE A 77 3.80 -7.72 1.02
N MET A 78 3.24 -8.92 0.90
CA MET A 78 3.30 -9.70 -0.33
C MET A 78 2.57 -8.99 -1.49
N ILE A 79 1.41 -8.39 -1.22
CA ILE A 79 0.66 -7.59 -2.20
C ILE A 79 1.51 -6.40 -2.66
N LEU A 80 2.14 -5.68 -1.72
CA LEU A 80 3.08 -4.60 -2.05
C LEU A 80 4.22 -5.10 -2.96
N LYS A 81 4.85 -6.24 -2.62
CA LYS A 81 5.89 -6.86 -3.45
C LYS A 81 5.40 -7.15 -4.88
N CYS A 82 4.18 -7.66 -5.04
CA CYS A 82 3.60 -7.92 -6.36
C CYS A 82 3.47 -6.65 -7.21
N TYR A 83 3.15 -5.50 -6.62
CA TYR A 83 3.15 -4.23 -7.34
C TYR A 83 4.57 -3.78 -7.70
N LEU A 84 5.49 -3.79 -6.74
CA LEU A 84 6.84 -3.21 -6.93
C LEU A 84 7.75 -4.05 -7.83
N TYR A 85 7.69 -5.38 -7.70
CA TYR A 85 8.65 -6.30 -8.30
C TYR A 85 7.99 -7.42 -9.11
N GLY A 86 6.66 -7.54 -9.07
CA GLY A 86 5.95 -8.62 -9.74
C GLY A 86 6.04 -9.97 -9.03
N SER A 87 5.57 -11.01 -9.71
CA SER A 87 5.61 -12.40 -9.26
C SER A 87 6.95 -13.07 -9.64
N LYS A 88 7.11 -14.35 -9.27
CA LYS A 88 8.28 -15.17 -9.62
C LYS A 88 8.53 -15.27 -11.13
N ASN A 89 7.52 -15.04 -11.97
CA ASN A 89 7.65 -15.09 -13.43
C ASN A 89 8.06 -13.72 -14.00
N LEU A 90 9.21 -13.21 -13.55
CA LEU A 90 9.70 -11.85 -13.78
C LEU A 90 9.74 -11.45 -15.28
N ALA A 91 10.12 -12.39 -16.15
CA ALA A 91 10.33 -12.14 -17.58
C ALA A 91 9.09 -11.64 -18.33
N GLN A 92 7.88 -11.99 -17.89
CA GLN A 92 6.62 -11.55 -18.53
C GLN A 92 6.01 -10.31 -17.86
N GLU A 93 6.43 -10.00 -16.64
CA GLU A 93 5.74 -9.02 -15.79
C GLU A 93 6.48 -7.69 -15.66
N HIS A 94 7.71 -7.56 -16.18
CA HIS A 94 8.47 -6.32 -16.17
C HIS A 94 7.71 -5.12 -16.74
N CYS A 95 6.85 -5.32 -17.73
CA CYS A 95 6.02 -4.24 -18.32
C CYS A 95 4.78 -3.88 -17.48
N SER A 96 4.64 -4.46 -16.28
CA SER A 96 3.47 -4.28 -15.41
C SER A 96 3.84 -3.93 -13.96
N ILE A 97 5.14 -3.85 -13.63
CA ILE A 97 5.55 -3.41 -12.29
C ILE A 97 5.32 -1.91 -12.10
N VAL A 98 5.12 -1.55 -10.84
CA VAL A 98 4.81 -0.19 -10.38
C VAL A 98 5.80 0.18 -9.26
N PRO A 99 7.11 0.28 -9.55
CA PRO A 99 8.15 0.55 -8.54
C PRO A 99 7.99 1.92 -7.86
N GLU A 100 7.23 2.84 -8.45
CA GLU A 100 6.92 4.16 -7.88
C GLU A 100 5.90 4.10 -6.73
N MET A 101 5.22 2.97 -6.53
CA MET A 101 4.22 2.81 -5.48
C MET A 101 4.85 2.95 -4.10
N ARG A 102 4.23 3.77 -3.25
CA ARG A 102 4.60 3.88 -1.84
C ARG A 102 3.53 3.30 -0.94
N TRP A 103 3.92 2.42 -0.03
CA TRP A 103 3.03 1.93 1.01
C TRP A 103 2.78 3.02 2.05
N ILE A 104 1.52 3.43 2.25
CA ILE A 104 1.17 4.52 3.17
C ILE A 104 0.57 4.05 4.49
N GLY A 105 0.17 2.78 4.56
CA GLY A 105 -0.35 2.17 5.77
C GLY A 105 -1.19 0.94 5.49
N VAL A 106 -1.69 0.26 6.53
CA VAL A 106 -1.45 0.56 7.97
C VAL A 106 -0.01 0.19 8.37
N LYS A 107 0.71 1.04 9.12
CA LYS A 107 2.07 0.75 9.63
C LYS A 107 2.11 0.67 11.16
N ALA A 108 3.19 0.13 11.71
CA ALA A 108 3.37 0.05 13.16
C ALA A 108 3.31 1.43 13.84
N GLU A 109 3.80 2.48 13.18
CA GLU A 109 3.75 3.87 13.66
C GLU A 109 2.32 4.44 13.70
N ASP A 110 1.45 3.97 12.81
CA ASP A 110 0.03 4.36 12.84
C ASP A 110 -0.68 3.70 14.02
N ILE A 111 -0.34 2.45 14.32
CA ILE A 111 -0.90 1.71 15.44
C ILE A 111 -0.56 2.38 16.78
N THR A 112 0.69 2.82 16.97
CA THR A 112 1.11 3.47 18.23
C THR A 112 0.45 4.84 18.40
N THR A 113 0.28 5.60 17.32
CA THR A 113 -0.35 6.92 17.37
C THR A 113 -1.86 6.88 17.58
N LEU A 114 -2.53 5.78 17.19
CA LEU A 114 -3.97 5.62 17.38
C LEU A 114 -4.36 5.38 18.86
N GLY A 115 -3.43 5.02 19.74
CA GLY A 115 -3.56 5.01 21.21
C GLY A 115 -4.56 4.00 21.82
N HIS A 116 -5.65 3.71 21.13
CA HIS A 116 -6.77 2.86 21.52
C HIS A 116 -6.76 1.51 20.78
N ALA A 117 -5.91 1.38 19.75
CA ALA A 117 -5.83 0.27 18.81
C ALA A 117 -5.30 -1.05 19.41
N HIS A 118 -4.68 -1.05 20.60
CA HIS A 118 -4.06 -2.28 21.15
C HIS A 118 -5.07 -3.42 21.38
N GLY A 119 -6.34 -3.10 21.69
CA GLY A 119 -7.41 -4.09 21.80
C GLY A 119 -7.95 -4.60 20.47
N GLU A 120 -7.68 -3.86 19.39
CA GLU A 120 -8.17 -4.14 18.03
C GLU A 120 -7.12 -4.84 17.16
N LEU A 121 -5.87 -4.94 17.65
CA LEU A 121 -4.83 -5.73 17.01
C LEU A 121 -5.13 -7.21 17.11
N LEU A 122 -5.14 -7.87 15.96
CA LEU A 122 -5.35 -9.30 15.85
C LEU A 122 -4.06 -10.06 16.20
N PRO A 123 -4.14 -11.22 16.88
CA PRO A 123 -2.98 -12.07 17.06
C PRO A 123 -2.51 -12.64 15.72
N LEU A 124 -1.18 -12.74 15.53
CA LEU A 124 -0.63 -13.47 14.39
C LEU A 124 -0.94 -14.96 14.50
N SER A 125 -1.54 -15.51 13.46
CA SER A 125 -1.78 -16.94 13.31
C SER A 125 -0.47 -17.70 13.04
N MET A 126 -0.51 -19.04 13.16
CA MET A 126 0.63 -19.88 12.75
C MET A 126 0.97 -19.71 11.27
N ARG A 127 -0.05 -19.52 10.41
CA ARG A 127 0.14 -19.25 8.98
C ARG A 127 0.89 -17.93 8.77
N ASP A 128 0.44 -16.85 9.42
CA ASP A 128 1.08 -15.53 9.28
C ASP A 128 2.56 -15.60 9.67
N ARG A 129 2.87 -16.28 10.78
CA ARG A 129 4.25 -16.49 11.24
C ARG A 129 5.09 -17.29 10.25
N ALA A 130 4.53 -18.35 9.68
CA ALA A 130 5.22 -19.17 8.69
C ALA A 130 5.52 -18.38 7.40
N ILE A 131 4.56 -17.58 6.92
CA ILE A 131 4.75 -16.69 5.76
C ILE A 131 5.84 -15.67 6.07
N ALA A 132 5.75 -14.96 7.20
CA ALA A 132 6.72 -13.95 7.59
C ALA A 132 8.15 -14.52 7.71
N ALA A 133 8.30 -15.69 8.35
CA ALA A 133 9.59 -16.37 8.44
C ALA A 133 10.13 -16.77 7.05
N SER A 134 9.25 -17.27 6.17
CA SER A 134 9.62 -17.61 4.78
C SER A 134 10.05 -16.40 3.98
N MET A 135 9.43 -15.23 4.17
CA MET A 135 9.81 -13.99 3.48
C MET A 135 11.22 -13.57 3.89
N LEU A 136 11.52 -13.56 5.20
CA LEU A 136 12.82 -13.15 5.72
C LEU A 136 13.97 -14.08 5.30
N ALA A 137 13.67 -15.37 5.09
CA ALA A 137 14.64 -16.39 4.72
C ALA A 137 14.83 -16.54 3.19
N SER A 138 13.95 -15.97 2.36
CA SER A 138 13.93 -16.20 0.92
C SER A 138 14.82 -15.21 0.17
N GLU A 139 15.63 -15.73 -0.77
CA GLU A 139 16.43 -14.92 -1.70
C GLU A 139 15.56 -14.05 -2.63
N GLU A 140 14.29 -14.39 -2.83
CA GLU A 140 13.34 -13.60 -3.64
C GLU A 140 13.07 -12.20 -3.06
N TRP A 141 13.41 -12.00 -1.79
CA TRP A 141 13.25 -10.72 -1.08
C TRP A 141 14.54 -9.90 -1.05
N ARG A 142 15.58 -10.39 -1.73
CA ARG A 142 16.90 -9.78 -1.75
C ARG A 142 17.27 -9.31 -3.15
N ASN A 143 18.10 -8.29 -3.22
CA ASN A 143 18.75 -7.84 -4.45
C ASN A 143 20.04 -8.67 -4.71
N ASP A 144 20.75 -8.34 -5.78
CA ASP A 144 21.99 -9.04 -6.18
C ASP A 144 23.13 -8.91 -5.15
N THR A 145 23.05 -7.95 -4.22
CA THR A 145 24.02 -7.79 -3.12
C THR A 145 23.63 -8.57 -1.86
N GLY A 146 22.48 -9.26 -1.87
CA GLY A 146 21.94 -10.01 -0.74
C GLY A 146 21.20 -9.14 0.29
N GLU A 147 21.03 -7.84 0.02
CA GLU A 147 20.28 -6.91 0.86
C GLU A 147 18.78 -6.99 0.54
N MET A 148 17.93 -6.64 1.51
CA MET A 148 16.49 -6.59 1.27
C MET A 148 16.14 -5.63 0.14
N LEU A 149 15.20 -6.02 -0.72
CA LEU A 149 14.76 -5.21 -1.86
C LEU A 149 14.43 -3.77 -1.41
N PRO A 150 15.02 -2.73 -2.04
CA PRO A 150 14.95 -1.36 -1.54
C PRO A 150 13.53 -0.84 -1.30
N GLY A 151 12.59 -1.14 -2.20
CA GLY A 151 11.19 -0.73 -2.09
C GLY A 151 10.39 -1.46 -1.00
N LEU A 152 10.97 -2.50 -0.38
CA LEU A 152 10.34 -3.31 0.66
C LEU A 152 10.99 -3.14 2.03
N GLN A 153 12.03 -2.31 2.18
CA GLN A 153 12.73 -2.14 3.46
C GLN A 153 11.79 -1.77 4.62
N GLU A 154 10.87 -0.82 4.37
CA GLU A 154 9.86 -0.43 5.37
C GLU A 154 8.90 -1.59 5.69
N GLY A 155 8.47 -2.34 4.66
CA GLY A 155 7.63 -3.53 4.82
C GLY A 155 8.30 -4.61 5.65
N ILE A 156 9.59 -4.87 5.41
CA ILE A 156 10.37 -5.86 6.16
C ILE A 156 10.59 -5.40 7.62
N ALA A 157 10.85 -4.12 7.85
CA ALA A 157 10.93 -3.59 9.20
C ALA A 157 9.60 -3.77 9.96
N ASP A 158 8.48 -3.52 9.31
CA ASP A 158 7.16 -3.76 9.88
C ASP A 158 6.86 -5.25 10.07
N LEU A 159 7.28 -6.13 9.16
CA LEU A 159 7.16 -7.58 9.32
C LEU A 159 7.88 -8.09 10.59
N GLN A 160 9.08 -7.57 10.86
CA GLN A 160 9.83 -7.89 12.07
C GLN A 160 9.11 -7.38 13.33
N ARG A 161 8.51 -6.18 13.28
CA ARG A 161 7.69 -5.66 14.38
C ARG A 161 6.44 -6.51 14.62
N MET A 162 5.75 -6.94 13.56
CA MET A 162 4.61 -7.86 13.67
C MET A 162 5.02 -9.14 14.41
N LEU A 163 6.15 -9.75 14.02
CA LEU A 163 6.67 -10.96 14.66
C LEU A 163 7.03 -10.74 16.13
N MET A 164 7.71 -9.63 16.44
CA MET A 164 8.10 -9.26 17.80
C MET A 164 6.88 -9.03 18.71
N LEU A 165 5.87 -8.33 18.20
CA LEU A 165 4.63 -8.02 18.94
C LEU A 165 3.66 -9.20 18.97
N GLY A 166 3.78 -10.14 18.03
CA GLY A 166 2.82 -11.23 17.83
C GLY A 166 1.46 -10.74 17.33
N ARG A 167 1.41 -9.59 16.65
CA ARG A 167 0.17 -8.89 16.27
C ARG A 167 0.16 -8.49 14.79
N LYS A 168 -1.05 -8.30 14.26
CA LYS A 168 -1.36 -7.73 12.94
C LYS A 168 -2.58 -6.80 13.02
N ALA A 169 -2.84 -6.03 11.97
CA ALA A 169 -3.99 -5.13 11.91
C ALA A 169 -4.59 -5.06 10.50
N GLU A 170 -5.91 -4.96 10.41
CA GLU A 170 -6.61 -4.69 9.15
C GLU A 170 -6.78 -3.18 8.94
N ILE A 171 -6.93 -2.73 7.69
CA ILE A 171 -7.16 -1.31 7.33
C ILE A 171 -8.34 -0.70 8.09
N GLN A 172 -9.35 -1.50 8.41
CA GLN A 172 -10.56 -1.08 9.13
C GLN A 172 -10.25 -0.44 10.49
N ILE A 173 -9.08 -0.71 11.08
CA ILE A 173 -8.63 -0.08 12.32
C ILE A 173 -8.56 1.45 12.22
N LEU A 174 -8.31 1.96 11.01
CA LEU A 174 -8.26 3.41 10.74
C LEU A 174 -9.64 4.07 10.77
N GLY A 175 -10.71 3.28 10.75
CA GLY A 175 -12.10 3.76 10.70
C GLY A 175 -12.77 3.90 12.06
N TYR A 176 -12.16 3.47 13.17
CA TYR A 176 -12.79 3.45 14.50
C TYR A 176 -12.78 4.80 15.24
N GLY A 177 -12.11 5.83 14.72
CA GLY A 177 -12.21 7.19 15.28
C GLY A 177 -13.50 7.90 14.86
N ASP A 178 -13.92 8.90 15.65
CA ASP A 178 -15.16 9.69 15.41
C ASP A 178 -15.22 10.31 14.00
N ASP A 179 -14.05 10.63 13.42
CA ASP A 179 -13.94 11.26 12.10
C ASP A 179 -13.67 10.25 10.96
N GLY A 180 -13.59 8.95 11.27
CA GLY A 180 -13.29 7.87 10.31
C GLY A 180 -11.89 7.94 9.68
N ILE A 181 -11.71 7.22 8.55
CA ILE A 181 -10.41 7.04 7.88
C ILE A 181 -9.90 8.29 7.14
N GLU A 182 -10.79 9.24 6.80
CA GLU A 182 -10.46 10.32 5.86
C GLU A 182 -9.41 11.30 6.37
N PRO A 183 -9.49 11.83 7.62
CA PRO A 183 -8.47 12.75 8.11
C PRO A 183 -7.08 12.12 8.15
N TRP A 184 -7.00 10.82 8.50
CA TRP A 184 -5.75 10.06 8.47
C TRP A 184 -5.21 9.96 7.03
N LEU A 185 -6.06 9.61 6.06
CA LEU A 185 -5.67 9.53 4.65
C LEU A 185 -5.21 10.88 4.10
N VAL A 186 -5.93 11.97 4.39
CA VAL A 186 -5.54 13.32 3.96
C VAL A 186 -4.16 13.68 4.50
N LYS A 187 -3.90 13.40 5.78
CA LYS A 187 -2.59 13.65 6.40
C LYS A 187 -1.48 12.85 5.69
N LYS A 188 -1.69 11.55 5.46
CA LYS A 188 -0.72 10.67 4.79
C LYS A 188 -0.45 11.09 3.35
N LEU A 189 -1.49 11.32 2.57
CA LEU A 189 -1.37 11.72 1.16
C LEU A 189 -0.72 13.09 1.04
N ARG A 190 -1.09 14.07 1.87
CA ARG A 190 -0.45 15.39 1.86
C ARG A 190 1.05 15.29 2.14
N ASN A 191 1.44 14.60 3.21
CA ASN A 191 2.86 14.40 3.53
C ASN A 191 3.62 13.70 2.39
N GLY A 192 2.96 12.72 1.75
CA GLY A 192 3.50 12.01 0.60
C GLY A 192 3.68 12.91 -0.62
N LEU A 193 2.70 13.78 -0.91
CA LEU A 193 2.74 14.73 -2.04
C LEU A 193 3.78 15.83 -1.83
N GLU A 194 3.99 16.30 -0.60
CA GLU A 194 4.95 17.37 -0.27
C GLU A 194 6.41 16.91 -0.37
N HIS A 195 6.72 15.63 -0.12
CA HIS A 195 8.08 15.07 -0.15
C HIS A 195 8.78 15.09 -1.52
N ARG A 196 8.12 15.52 -2.61
CA ARG A 196 8.73 15.74 -3.94
C ARG A 196 8.54 17.16 -4.48
N GLY A 197 8.09 18.11 -3.65
CA GLY A 197 8.10 19.53 -3.98
C GLY A 197 9.48 20.16 -3.79
N LEU A 198 10.51 19.61 -4.44
CA LEU A 198 11.86 20.19 -4.61
C LEU A 198 12.37 19.86 -6.02
#